data_AF-A0A258P478-F1
#
_entry.id   AF-A0A258P478-F1
#
_cell.length_a   1.000
_cell.length_b   1.000
_cell.length_c   1.000
_cell.angle_alpha   90.00
_cell.angle_beta   90.00
_cell.angle_gamma   90.00
#
_symmetry.space_group_name_H-M   'P 1'
#
loop_
_entity.id
_entity.type
_entity.pdbx_description
1 polymer ?
#
loop_
_entity_poly.entity_id
_entity_poly.type
_entity_poly.pdbx_seq_one_letter_code
_entity_poly.pdbx_strand_id
1 'polypeptide(L)'
;MAKSLSSLWLKSMRRMGRVQQVQGRRLFQSLVPTVAASPVRRAKPVKLARPKALKALRKPAAPPTRAVSGLPGTWQKAYFSVPAAGQLAPARRMLYWLYLPAAANAAPRPLVVMLHGCQQTATDFAISTRMNQLAERKGFAVLYPHQSATVDAHRCWHWYQRATQEGQGDVRLIAEMMAHVQAKHALDPTRTYVAGLSAGAGLANILALRYPDRVAAVGLHSAPVFGTTDSPVSAYRAMQHGAGAAHSDAARSFTAALPAFPGMPAILIHGARDAVVRRINMTQLTEQFTIFNAAAITRPEPVLRRYPARTTGRHPRHAYESATYYAGRKPHLVSCEIEHLGHAWSGGDASVDFSAPDGPDATLMMWTFFAHHRRPAAG
;
A
#
# COMPACT_ATOMS: atom_id res chain seq x y z
N MET A 1 1.06 11.85 -48.05
CA MET A 1 0.56 11.28 -46.78
C MET A 1 1.74 10.72 -46.00
N ALA A 2 2.02 11.26 -44.80
CA ALA A 2 2.83 10.69 -43.70
C ALA A 2 3.40 11.85 -42.84
N LYS A 3 2.68 12.26 -41.80
CA LYS A 3 3.23 13.10 -40.72
C LYS A 3 3.00 12.43 -39.36
N SER A 4 4.08 11.82 -38.88
CA SER A 4 4.54 11.73 -37.48
C SER A 4 3.57 11.21 -36.39
N LEU A 5 3.49 9.87 -36.29
CA LEU A 5 3.08 9.16 -35.06
C LEU A 5 4.07 9.36 -33.89
N SER A 6 5.30 9.81 -34.17
CA SER A 6 6.34 10.09 -33.16
C SER A 6 6.01 11.29 -32.27
N SER A 7 5.30 12.30 -32.80
CA SER A 7 4.98 13.52 -32.06
C SER A 7 3.90 13.32 -30.99
N LEU A 8 2.98 12.37 -31.18
CA LEU A 8 1.93 12.02 -30.22
C LEU A 8 2.48 11.16 -29.06
N TRP A 9 3.41 10.26 -29.35
CA TRP A 9 4.09 9.44 -28.35
C TRP A 9 5.05 10.27 -27.46
N LEU A 10 5.80 11.22 -28.03
CA LEU A 10 6.61 12.14 -27.22
C LEU A 10 5.76 13.09 -26.36
N LYS A 11 4.57 13.50 -26.83
CA LYS A 11 3.66 14.34 -26.05
C LYS A 11 3.01 13.58 -24.88
N SER A 12 2.71 12.29 -25.03
CA SER A 12 2.19 11.46 -23.93
C SER A 12 3.27 11.19 -22.87
N MET A 13 4.52 10.91 -23.28
CA MET A 13 5.65 10.75 -22.35
C MET A 13 5.97 12.04 -21.59
N ARG A 14 5.95 13.20 -22.25
CA ARG A 14 6.16 14.50 -21.58
C ARG A 14 5.01 14.86 -20.63
N ARG A 15 3.76 14.45 -20.92
CA ARG A 15 2.63 14.57 -20.00
C ARG A 15 2.79 13.65 -18.79
N MET A 16 3.18 12.38 -18.98
CA MET A 16 3.46 11.44 -17.89
C MET A 16 4.57 11.95 -16.97
N GLY A 17 5.68 12.45 -17.53
CA GLY A 17 6.78 13.00 -16.74
C GLY A 17 6.39 14.24 -15.90
N ARG A 18 5.54 15.13 -16.46
CA ARG A 18 5.00 16.28 -15.71
C ARG A 18 3.98 15.87 -14.65
N VAL A 19 3.12 14.89 -14.94
CA VAL A 19 2.16 14.34 -13.97
C VAL A 19 2.89 13.69 -12.79
N GLN A 20 3.99 12.96 -13.06
CA GLN A 20 4.83 12.33 -12.02
C GLN A 20 5.61 13.34 -11.16
N GLN A 21 6.15 14.42 -11.75
CA GLN A 21 6.78 15.50 -10.97
C GLN A 21 5.78 16.27 -10.10
N VAL A 22 4.56 16.50 -10.59
CA VAL A 22 3.48 17.14 -9.83
C VAL A 22 2.99 16.22 -8.71
N GLN A 23 2.93 14.90 -8.94
CA GLN A 23 2.60 13.90 -7.92
C GLN A 23 3.63 13.88 -6.77
N GLY A 24 4.94 13.90 -7.07
CA GLY A 24 5.98 13.96 -6.03
C GLY A 24 5.90 15.20 -5.13
N ARG A 25 5.58 16.38 -5.69
CA ARG A 25 5.34 17.60 -4.91
C ARG A 25 4.09 17.52 -4.03
N ARG A 26 3.00 16.93 -4.52
CA ARG A 26 1.77 16.70 -3.73
C ARG A 26 1.99 15.68 -2.61
N LEU A 27 2.83 14.68 -2.83
CA LEU A 27 3.20 13.68 -1.82
C LEU A 27 4.07 14.30 -0.69
N PHE A 28 4.98 15.21 -1.02
CA PHE A 28 5.69 16.00 0.01
C PHE A 28 4.72 16.82 0.87
N GLN A 29 3.73 17.49 0.25
CA GLN A 29 2.67 18.19 0.99
C GLN A 29 1.81 17.24 1.84
N SER A 30 1.65 15.98 1.43
CA SER A 30 0.93 14.97 2.22
C SER A 30 1.67 14.40 3.41
N LEU A 31 3.00 14.56 3.47
CA LEU A 31 3.79 14.14 4.63
C LEU A 31 3.91 15.24 5.67
N VAL A 32 3.83 16.51 5.26
CA VAL A 32 3.95 17.67 6.16
C VAL A 32 2.56 18.12 6.61
N PRO A 33 2.18 18.01 7.89
CA PRO A 33 0.91 18.57 8.36
C PRO A 33 0.92 20.09 8.20
N THR A 34 -0.18 20.66 7.73
CA THR A 34 -0.40 22.12 7.74
C THR A 34 -0.44 22.61 9.19
N VAL A 35 0.60 23.33 9.62
CA VAL A 35 0.57 24.10 10.86
C VAL A 35 -0.35 25.29 10.64
N ALA A 36 -1.55 25.26 11.22
CA ALA A 36 -2.41 26.42 11.32
C ALA A 36 -2.12 27.13 12.65
N ALA A 37 -1.36 28.23 12.60
CA ALA A 37 -1.60 29.50 13.30
C ALA A 37 -0.37 30.42 13.19
N SER A 38 -0.57 31.63 12.66
CA SER A 38 0.35 32.76 12.87
C SER A 38 -0.28 33.73 13.89
N PRO A 39 0.51 34.41 14.74
CA PRO A 39 -0.02 35.41 15.64
C PRO A 39 -0.38 36.69 14.88
N VAL A 40 -1.52 37.26 15.22
CA VAL A 40 -2.02 38.53 14.66
C VAL A 40 -1.17 39.68 15.18
N ARG A 41 -0.41 40.34 14.30
CA ARG A 41 0.06 41.71 14.51
C ARG A 41 -0.92 42.67 13.84
N ARG A 42 -1.50 43.59 14.62
CA ARG A 42 -2.35 44.69 14.11
C ARG A 42 -1.53 45.61 13.20
N ALA A 43 -1.93 45.71 11.94
CA ALA A 43 -1.47 46.74 11.01
C ALA A 43 -2.64 47.65 10.59
N LYS A 44 -2.32 48.93 10.36
CA LYS A 44 -3.22 50.07 10.13
C LYS A 44 -4.08 49.91 8.84
N PRO A 45 -5.25 50.57 8.75
CA PRO A 45 -6.20 50.34 7.67
C PRO A 45 -5.72 50.96 6.35
N VAL A 46 -5.61 50.13 5.31
CA VAL A 46 -5.48 50.57 3.91
C VAL A 46 -6.87 50.49 3.27
N LYS A 47 -7.28 51.55 2.56
CA LYS A 47 -8.58 51.62 1.87
C LYS A 47 -8.73 50.48 0.86
N LEU A 48 -9.76 49.65 1.03
CA LEU A 48 -10.10 48.56 0.11
C LEU A 48 -10.72 49.11 -1.19
N ALA A 49 -10.13 48.77 -2.33
CA ALA A 49 -10.82 48.79 -3.60
C ALA A 49 -11.85 47.65 -3.64
N ARG A 50 -13.07 47.92 -4.14
CA ARG A 50 -14.15 46.94 -4.28
C ARG A 50 -13.70 45.75 -5.16
N PRO A 51 -13.82 44.49 -4.70
CA PRO A 51 -13.52 43.35 -5.54
C PRO A 51 -14.64 43.16 -6.58
N LYS A 52 -14.24 42.88 -7.83
CA LYS A 52 -15.15 42.38 -8.87
C LYS A 52 -15.66 41.00 -8.45
N ALA A 53 -16.96 40.76 -8.68
CA ALA A 53 -17.63 39.50 -8.33
C ALA A 53 -16.89 38.29 -8.92
N LEU A 54 -16.32 37.46 -8.04
CA LEU A 54 -15.77 36.15 -8.38
C LEU A 54 -16.94 35.23 -8.78
N LYS A 55 -16.91 34.73 -10.02
CA LYS A 55 -17.82 33.68 -10.47
C LYS A 55 -17.74 32.50 -9.50
N ALA A 56 -18.89 32.06 -9.01
CA ALA A 56 -19.03 30.95 -8.07
C ALA A 56 -18.23 29.73 -8.55
N LEU A 57 -17.28 29.30 -7.72
CA LEU A 57 -16.58 28.03 -7.90
C LEU A 57 -17.63 26.90 -7.84
N ARG A 58 -17.84 26.22 -8.97
CA ARG A 58 -18.63 24.98 -9.00
C ARG A 58 -18.02 24.01 -7.99
N LYS A 59 -18.86 23.49 -7.08
CA LYS A 59 -18.51 22.36 -6.21
C LYS A 59 -17.88 21.26 -7.08
N PRO A 60 -16.75 20.65 -6.69
CA PRO A 60 -16.25 19.48 -7.38
C PRO A 60 -17.33 18.39 -7.30
N ALA A 61 -17.73 17.89 -8.46
CA ALA A 61 -18.64 16.74 -8.54
C ALA A 61 -18.00 15.56 -7.81
N ALA A 62 -18.80 14.82 -7.04
CA ALA A 62 -18.36 13.56 -6.44
C ALA A 62 -17.77 12.65 -7.54
N PRO A 63 -16.63 11.98 -7.30
CA PRO A 63 -16.09 11.04 -8.26
C PRO A 63 -17.10 9.91 -8.50
N PRO A 64 -17.23 9.42 -9.74
CA PRO A 64 -18.23 8.42 -10.08
C PRO A 64 -17.94 7.10 -9.36
N THR A 65 -18.90 6.63 -8.56
CA THR A 65 -18.94 5.36 -7.82
C THR A 65 -18.93 4.10 -8.71
N ARG A 66 -18.48 4.19 -9.96
CA ARG A 66 -18.96 3.33 -11.05
C ARG A 66 -18.21 2.01 -11.26
N ALA A 67 -17.17 1.69 -10.47
CA ALA A 67 -16.29 0.54 -10.76
C ALA A 67 -16.17 -0.54 -9.67
N VAL A 68 -16.94 -0.45 -8.56
CA VAL A 68 -17.11 -1.59 -7.64
C VAL A 68 -18.44 -2.32 -7.87
N SER A 69 -19.42 -1.64 -8.48
CA SER A 69 -20.73 -2.21 -8.83
C SER A 69 -20.62 -3.08 -10.08
N GLY A 70 -20.96 -4.37 -9.96
CA GLY A 70 -21.05 -5.30 -11.10
C GLY A 70 -20.46 -6.69 -10.82
N LEU A 71 -19.80 -6.89 -9.68
CA LEU A 71 -19.40 -8.22 -9.23
C LEU A 71 -20.52 -8.86 -8.42
N PRO A 72 -20.65 -10.21 -8.43
CA PRO A 72 -21.75 -10.91 -7.77
C PRO A 72 -21.64 -10.90 -6.23
N GLY A 73 -20.43 -10.71 -5.68
CA GLY A 73 -20.19 -10.64 -4.24
C GLY A 73 -20.75 -9.37 -3.58
N THR A 74 -20.67 -9.34 -2.25
CA THR A 74 -21.19 -8.22 -1.45
C THR A 74 -20.10 -7.22 -1.13
N TRP A 75 -20.39 -5.93 -1.34
CA TRP A 75 -19.54 -4.81 -0.98
C TRP A 75 -20.14 -4.06 0.22
N GLN A 76 -19.61 -4.34 1.42
CA GLN A 76 -20.15 -3.85 2.67
C GLN A 76 -19.35 -2.66 3.17
N LYS A 77 -20.02 -1.56 3.49
CA LYS A 77 -19.42 -0.39 4.16
C LYS A 77 -19.77 -0.44 5.64
N ALA A 78 -18.78 -0.33 6.51
CA ALA A 78 -19.00 -0.32 7.95
C ALA A 78 -17.94 0.49 8.69
N TYR A 79 -18.14 0.69 9.98
CA TYR A 79 -17.17 1.32 10.86
C TYR A 79 -16.72 0.31 11.90
N PHE A 80 -15.43 0.32 12.20
CA PHE A 80 -14.87 -0.36 13.35
C PHE A 80 -14.53 0.68 14.42
N SER A 81 -14.91 0.40 15.66
CA SER A 81 -14.68 1.27 16.80
C SER A 81 -14.04 0.47 17.91
N VAL A 82 -12.99 1.01 18.51
CA VAL A 82 -12.39 0.46 19.72
C VAL A 82 -12.83 1.37 20.88
N PRO A 83 -13.39 0.80 21.97
CA PRO A 83 -13.75 1.56 23.15
C PRO A 83 -12.56 2.38 23.66
N ALA A 84 -12.85 3.52 24.27
CA ALA A 84 -11.85 4.29 25.00
C ALA A 84 -11.13 3.41 26.03
N ALA A 85 -9.81 3.35 25.97
CA ALA A 85 -9.03 2.79 27.07
C ALA A 85 -8.93 3.85 28.18
N GLY A 86 -9.83 3.78 29.18
CA GLY A 86 -9.92 4.73 30.29
C GLY A 86 -10.89 5.90 30.05
N GLN A 87 -11.20 6.63 31.12
CA GLN A 87 -12.28 7.63 31.17
C GLN A 87 -12.06 8.89 30.29
N LEU A 88 -10.86 9.10 29.72
CA LEU A 88 -10.49 10.34 29.02
C LEU A 88 -9.98 10.14 27.58
N ALA A 89 -9.88 8.90 27.09
CA ALA A 89 -9.44 8.66 25.71
C ALA A 89 -10.64 8.73 24.74
N PRO A 90 -10.58 9.46 23.62
CA PRO A 90 -11.65 9.42 22.63
C PRO A 90 -11.71 8.02 21.98
N ALA A 91 -12.92 7.50 21.78
CA ALA A 91 -13.13 6.27 21.02
C ALA A 91 -12.52 6.42 19.62
N ARG A 92 -11.67 5.46 19.21
CA ARG A 92 -11.06 5.49 17.88
C ARG A 92 -11.95 4.73 16.91
N ARG A 93 -12.34 5.40 15.84
CA ARG A 93 -13.26 4.88 14.82
C ARG A 93 -12.61 4.97 13.44
N MET A 94 -12.61 3.86 12.71
CA MET A 94 -12.10 3.76 11.34
C MET A 94 -13.19 3.24 10.42
N LEU A 95 -13.37 3.91 9.28
CA LEU A 95 -14.24 3.43 8.23
C LEU A 95 -13.54 2.29 7.48
N TYR A 96 -14.28 1.28 7.06
CA TYR A 96 -13.75 0.23 6.21
C TYR A 96 -14.79 -0.25 5.21
N TRP A 97 -14.29 -0.92 4.18
CA TRP A 97 -15.10 -1.72 3.28
C TRP A 97 -14.67 -3.17 3.31
N LEU A 98 -15.64 -4.07 3.21
CA LEU A 98 -15.41 -5.50 3.14
C LEU A 98 -16.05 -6.04 1.87
N TYR A 99 -15.26 -6.71 1.05
CA TYR A 99 -15.72 -7.50 -0.07
C TYR A 99 -15.82 -8.97 0.32
N LEU A 100 -17.01 -9.54 0.22
CA LEU A 100 -17.23 -10.98 0.36
C LEU A 100 -17.61 -11.56 -1.00
N PRO A 101 -16.77 -12.40 -1.62
CA PRO A 101 -17.10 -12.97 -2.92
C PRO A 101 -18.31 -13.89 -2.83
N ALA A 102 -19.07 -13.96 -3.92
CA ALA A 102 -20.21 -14.87 -4.05
C ALA A 102 -19.76 -16.32 -4.20
N ALA A 103 -18.61 -16.56 -4.85
CA ALA A 103 -18.05 -17.89 -5.03
C ALA A 103 -17.82 -18.59 -3.67
N ALA A 104 -18.60 -19.64 -3.41
CA ALA A 104 -18.56 -20.45 -2.20
C ALA A 104 -17.45 -21.51 -2.27
N ASN A 105 -16.20 -21.08 -2.42
CA ASN A 105 -15.07 -22.01 -2.36
C ASN A 105 -14.74 -22.24 -0.87
N ALA A 106 -15.06 -23.44 -0.37
CA ALA A 106 -14.73 -24.03 0.93
C ALA A 106 -14.45 -23.04 2.10
N ALA A 107 -15.40 -22.93 3.02
CA ALA A 107 -15.18 -22.25 4.30
C ALA A 107 -14.18 -23.02 5.18
N PRO A 108 -13.38 -22.34 6.03
CA PRO A 108 -13.28 -20.89 6.18
C PRO A 108 -12.41 -20.25 5.10
N ARG A 109 -12.81 -19.08 4.59
CA ARG A 109 -12.13 -18.39 3.48
C ARG A 109 -10.95 -17.52 3.96
N PRO A 110 -9.86 -17.37 3.19
CA PRO A 110 -8.78 -16.43 3.50
C PRO A 110 -9.25 -14.97 3.57
N LEU A 111 -8.47 -14.12 4.23
CA LEU A 111 -8.65 -12.67 4.25
C LEU A 111 -7.43 -11.96 3.64
N VAL A 112 -7.67 -11.04 2.70
CA VAL A 112 -6.64 -10.11 2.20
C VAL A 112 -6.99 -8.69 2.66
N VAL A 113 -6.11 -8.05 3.42
CA VAL A 113 -6.23 -6.65 3.84
C VAL A 113 -5.50 -5.77 2.84
N MET A 114 -6.18 -4.78 2.27
CA MET A 114 -5.67 -3.89 1.22
C MET A 114 -5.61 -2.45 1.71
N LEU A 115 -4.39 -1.92 1.88
CA LEU A 115 -4.12 -0.58 2.41
C LEU A 115 -3.75 0.38 1.28
N HIS A 116 -4.61 1.38 1.06
CA HIS A 116 -4.46 2.35 -0.03
C HIS A 116 -3.27 3.30 0.20
N GLY A 117 -2.74 3.88 -0.88
CA GLY A 117 -1.73 4.95 -0.81
C GLY A 117 -2.33 6.32 -0.44
N CYS A 118 -1.48 7.31 -0.24
CA CYS A 118 -1.93 8.68 0.03
C CYS A 118 -2.69 9.23 -1.19
N GLN A 119 -3.67 10.09 -0.93
CA GLN A 119 -4.64 10.65 -1.88
C GLN A 119 -5.64 9.65 -2.46
N GLN A 120 -5.45 8.34 -2.29
CA GLN A 120 -6.45 7.34 -2.67
C GLN A 120 -7.53 7.19 -1.59
N THR A 121 -8.63 6.54 -1.95
CA THR A 121 -9.64 6.01 -1.02
C THR A 121 -9.63 4.48 -1.05
N ALA A 122 -10.29 3.84 -0.08
CA ALA A 122 -10.48 2.38 -0.09
C ALA A 122 -11.17 1.90 -1.38
N THR A 123 -12.16 2.65 -1.88
CA THR A 123 -12.86 2.35 -3.12
C THR A 123 -11.98 2.54 -4.36
N ASP A 124 -11.19 3.62 -4.44
CA ASP A 124 -10.28 3.83 -5.57
C ASP A 124 -9.23 2.72 -5.63
N PHE A 125 -8.76 2.28 -4.46
CA PHE A 125 -7.77 1.21 -4.38
C PHE A 125 -8.36 -0.16 -4.75
N ALA A 126 -9.61 -0.45 -4.36
CA ALA A 126 -10.31 -1.65 -4.82
C ALA A 126 -10.47 -1.67 -6.35
N ILE A 127 -10.78 -0.51 -6.97
CA ILE A 127 -10.88 -0.36 -8.42
C ILE A 127 -9.50 -0.55 -9.07
N SER A 128 -8.49 0.19 -8.60
CA SER A 128 -7.13 0.16 -9.12
C SER A 128 -6.56 -1.25 -9.10
N THR A 129 -6.64 -1.93 -7.96
CA THR A 129 -6.01 -3.26 -7.78
C THR A 129 -6.79 -4.38 -8.45
N ARG A 130 -8.08 -4.18 -8.75
CA ARG A 130 -8.99 -5.24 -9.20
C ARG A 130 -9.00 -6.47 -8.28
N MET A 131 -8.70 -6.26 -6.99
CA MET A 131 -8.57 -7.35 -6.02
C MET A 131 -9.91 -8.05 -5.78
N ASN A 132 -11.04 -7.33 -5.86
CA ASN A 132 -12.38 -7.92 -5.75
C ASN A 132 -12.69 -8.89 -6.92
N GLN A 133 -12.23 -8.58 -8.14
CA GLN A 133 -12.37 -9.46 -9.29
C GLN A 133 -11.57 -10.75 -9.08
N LEU A 134 -10.37 -10.66 -8.50
CA LEU A 134 -9.57 -11.85 -8.19
C LEU A 134 -10.18 -12.64 -7.02
N ALA A 135 -10.70 -11.95 -6.01
CA ALA A 135 -11.42 -12.53 -4.89
C ALA A 135 -12.61 -13.39 -5.33
N GLU A 136 -13.39 -12.95 -6.33
CA GLU A 136 -14.44 -13.77 -6.93
C GLU A 136 -13.92 -15.07 -7.53
N ARG A 137 -12.83 -14.99 -8.28
CA ARG A 137 -12.26 -16.17 -8.96
C ARG A 137 -11.56 -17.13 -7.99
N LYS A 138 -11.07 -16.64 -6.85
CA LYS A 138 -10.18 -17.38 -5.95
C LYS A 138 -10.77 -17.66 -4.57
N GLY A 139 -11.92 -17.06 -4.24
CA GLY A 139 -12.68 -17.36 -3.03
C GLY A 139 -12.05 -16.83 -1.73
N PHE A 140 -11.54 -15.59 -1.73
CA PHE A 140 -11.04 -14.94 -0.51
C PHE A 140 -11.80 -13.63 -0.21
N ALA A 141 -11.94 -13.27 1.07
CA ALA A 141 -12.50 -11.99 1.47
C ALA A 141 -11.46 -10.87 1.33
N VAL A 142 -11.90 -9.64 1.11
CA VAL A 142 -11.00 -8.47 1.02
C VAL A 142 -11.46 -7.36 1.96
N LEU A 143 -10.60 -6.96 2.89
CA LEU A 143 -10.84 -5.85 3.82
C LEU A 143 -10.05 -4.63 3.38
N TYR A 144 -10.72 -3.48 3.28
CA TYR A 144 -10.13 -2.19 2.91
C TYR A 144 -10.35 -1.18 4.04
N PRO A 145 -9.44 -1.10 5.01
CA PRO A 145 -9.40 0.01 5.96
C PRO A 145 -9.23 1.34 5.24
N HIS A 146 -9.85 2.41 5.74
CA HIS A 146 -9.85 3.73 5.12
C HIS A 146 -9.34 4.80 6.07
N GLN A 147 -8.27 5.48 5.65
CA GLN A 147 -7.80 6.69 6.32
C GLN A 147 -8.70 7.88 5.96
N SER A 148 -9.28 8.52 6.97
CA SER A 148 -10.20 9.64 6.77
C SER A 148 -9.45 10.93 6.39
N ALA A 149 -10.06 11.73 5.51
CA ALA A 149 -9.59 13.08 5.20
C ALA A 149 -9.59 14.02 6.44
N THR A 150 -10.37 13.68 7.46
CA THR A 150 -10.42 14.40 8.74
C THR A 150 -9.24 14.07 9.67
N VAL A 151 -8.62 12.90 9.50
CA VAL A 151 -7.42 12.49 10.24
C VAL A 151 -6.17 12.99 9.52
N ASP A 152 -6.17 12.90 8.20
CA ASP A 152 -5.11 13.40 7.34
C ASP A 152 -5.73 13.97 6.07
N ALA A 153 -5.49 15.25 5.74
CA ALA A 153 -6.13 15.91 4.59
C ALA A 153 -5.86 15.20 3.25
N HIS A 154 -4.76 14.44 3.18
CA HIS A 154 -4.37 13.64 2.03
C HIS A 154 -4.70 12.16 2.19
N ARG A 155 -5.41 11.74 3.24
CA ARG A 155 -5.72 10.34 3.55
C ARG A 155 -4.45 9.47 3.62
N CYS A 156 -3.37 10.06 4.10
CA CYS A 156 -2.08 9.40 4.18
C CYS A 156 -1.96 8.63 5.49
N TRP A 157 -1.36 7.43 5.43
CA TRP A 157 -1.03 6.66 6.64
C TRP A 157 0.25 7.22 7.25
N HIS A 158 0.26 7.48 8.55
CA HIS A 158 1.45 7.97 9.26
C HIS A 158 2.37 6.81 9.66
N TRP A 159 2.80 6.01 8.68
CA TRP A 159 3.67 4.86 8.86
C TRP A 159 4.98 5.21 9.59
N TYR A 160 5.47 6.43 9.43
CA TYR A 160 6.72 6.90 10.04
C TYR A 160 6.61 7.27 11.52
N GLN A 161 5.42 7.44 12.09
CA GLN A 161 5.31 7.82 13.49
C GLN A 161 5.84 6.69 14.39
N ARG A 162 6.54 7.05 15.47
CA ARG A 162 7.09 6.09 16.43
C ARG A 162 6.03 5.14 16.97
N ALA A 163 4.88 5.66 17.39
CA ALA A 163 3.78 4.84 17.89
C ALA A 163 3.31 3.82 16.83
N THR A 164 3.20 4.23 15.57
CA THR A 164 2.87 3.34 14.45
C THR A 164 3.94 2.28 14.28
N GLN A 165 5.23 2.66 14.25
CA GLN A 165 6.37 1.75 14.16
C GLN A 165 6.43 0.74 15.31
N GLU A 166 5.91 1.08 16.48
CA GLU A 166 5.78 0.21 17.67
C GLU A 166 4.48 -0.64 17.65
N GLY A 167 3.70 -0.59 16.57
CA GLY A 167 2.47 -1.37 16.39
C GLY A 167 1.22 -0.75 17.00
N GLN A 168 1.30 0.48 17.51
CA GLN A 168 0.17 1.22 18.04
C GLN A 168 -0.53 2.02 16.93
N GLY A 169 -1.41 2.96 17.32
CA GLY A 169 -2.06 3.84 16.35
C GLY A 169 -2.95 3.04 15.39
N ASP A 170 -2.89 3.38 14.11
CA ASP A 170 -3.73 2.73 13.08
C ASP A 170 -3.39 1.25 12.91
N VAL A 171 -2.16 0.82 13.22
CA VAL A 171 -1.74 -0.59 13.11
C VAL A 171 -2.57 -1.47 14.06
N ARG A 172 -2.60 -1.11 15.34
CA ARG A 172 -3.42 -1.82 16.35
C ARG A 172 -4.89 -1.84 15.96
N LEU A 173 -5.42 -0.70 15.52
CA LEU A 173 -6.82 -0.57 15.14
C LEU A 173 -7.18 -1.50 13.96
N ILE A 174 -6.30 -1.63 12.97
CA ILE A 174 -6.47 -2.55 11.85
C ILE A 174 -6.31 -4.01 12.29
N ALA A 175 -5.34 -4.32 13.16
CA ALA A 175 -5.16 -5.68 13.69
C ALA A 175 -6.39 -6.17 14.46
N GLU A 176 -7.04 -5.30 15.24
CA GLU A 176 -8.29 -5.58 15.94
C GLU A 176 -9.48 -5.66 14.97
N MET A 177 -9.53 -4.80 13.94
CA MET A 177 -10.53 -4.86 12.87
C MET A 177 -10.47 -6.19 12.11
N MET A 178 -9.28 -6.70 11.81
CA MET A 178 -9.08 -8.01 11.17
C MET A 178 -9.72 -9.11 12.01
N ALA A 179 -9.40 -9.19 13.30
CA ALA A 179 -9.95 -10.19 14.20
C ALA A 179 -11.49 -10.10 14.29
N HIS A 180 -12.03 -8.88 14.39
CA HIS A 180 -13.47 -8.66 14.40
C HIS A 180 -14.15 -9.16 13.12
N VAL A 181 -13.62 -8.81 11.95
CA VAL A 181 -14.17 -9.20 10.65
C VAL A 181 -14.04 -10.72 10.46
N GLN A 182 -12.93 -11.32 10.87
CA GLN A 182 -12.73 -12.77 10.79
C GLN A 182 -13.75 -13.52 11.62
N ALA A 183 -13.95 -13.12 12.89
CA ALA A 183 -14.95 -13.74 13.76
C ALA A 183 -16.37 -13.57 13.21
N LYS A 184 -16.73 -12.34 12.81
CA LYS A 184 -18.08 -12.03 12.30
C LYS A 184 -18.47 -12.81 11.05
N HIS A 185 -17.49 -13.12 10.19
CA HIS A 185 -17.73 -13.74 8.88
C HIS A 185 -17.14 -15.16 8.75
N ALA A 186 -16.70 -15.77 9.86
CA ALA A 186 -16.08 -17.10 9.90
C ALA A 186 -14.93 -17.26 8.88
N LEU A 187 -14.06 -16.25 8.79
CA LEU A 187 -12.89 -16.27 7.91
C LEU A 187 -11.73 -17.03 8.57
N ASP A 188 -10.83 -17.59 7.76
CA ASP A 188 -9.71 -18.40 8.24
C ASP A 188 -8.61 -17.50 8.83
N PRO A 189 -8.38 -17.50 10.15
CA PRO A 189 -7.38 -16.64 10.77
C PRO A 189 -5.96 -17.02 10.35
N THR A 190 -5.73 -18.29 9.97
CA THR A 190 -4.42 -18.81 9.58
C THR A 190 -3.99 -18.35 8.18
N ARG A 191 -4.93 -17.89 7.34
CA ARG A 191 -4.69 -17.42 5.97
C ARG A 191 -5.12 -15.97 5.82
N THR A 192 -4.41 -15.12 6.55
CA THR A 192 -4.60 -13.67 6.50
C THR A 192 -3.38 -13.01 5.93
N TYR A 193 -3.60 -12.18 4.92
CA TYR A 193 -2.54 -11.51 4.17
C TYR A 193 -2.78 -10.02 4.20
N VAL A 194 -1.71 -9.23 4.18
CA VAL A 194 -1.81 -7.77 4.14
C VAL A 194 -1.01 -7.27 2.95
N ALA A 195 -1.57 -6.34 2.19
CA ALA A 195 -0.87 -5.68 1.11
C ALA A 195 -1.22 -4.20 1.02
N GLY A 196 -0.36 -3.43 0.36
CA GLY A 196 -0.64 -2.02 0.11
C GLY A 196 0.25 -1.40 -0.94
N LEU A 197 -0.03 -0.12 -1.21
CA LEU A 197 0.77 0.74 -2.08
C LEU A 197 1.34 1.92 -1.28
N SER A 198 2.60 2.29 -1.53
CA SER A 198 3.19 3.52 -0.97
C SER A 198 3.15 3.55 0.57
N ALA A 199 2.62 4.61 1.18
CA ALA A 199 2.35 4.68 2.62
C ALA A 199 1.51 3.51 3.16
N GLY A 200 0.55 3.01 2.38
CA GLY A 200 -0.24 1.82 2.74
C GLY A 200 0.60 0.55 2.74
N ALA A 201 1.61 0.44 1.85
CA ALA A 201 2.58 -0.64 1.89
C ALA A 201 3.51 -0.52 3.11
N GLY A 202 3.94 0.70 3.45
CA GLY A 202 4.66 0.95 4.70
C GLY A 202 3.88 0.50 5.94
N LEU A 203 2.60 0.86 6.01
CA LEU A 203 1.72 0.41 7.10
C LEU A 203 1.48 -1.11 7.09
N ALA A 204 1.33 -1.72 5.90
CA ALA A 204 1.19 -3.17 5.74
C ALA A 204 2.41 -3.92 6.28
N ASN A 205 3.61 -3.42 6.00
CA ASN A 205 4.86 -3.97 6.50
C ASN A 205 4.89 -3.94 8.03
N ILE A 206 4.63 -2.78 8.62
CA ILE A 206 4.62 -2.61 10.08
C ILE A 206 3.57 -3.51 10.74
N LEU A 207 2.36 -3.59 10.17
CA LEU A 207 1.29 -4.46 10.66
C LEU A 207 1.71 -5.92 10.66
N ALA A 208 2.28 -6.40 9.56
CA ALA A 208 2.76 -7.77 9.47
C ALA A 208 3.86 -8.05 10.51
N LEU A 209 4.85 -7.17 10.62
CA LEU A 209 5.97 -7.34 11.56
C LEU A 209 5.52 -7.27 13.03
N ARG A 210 4.58 -6.40 13.38
CA ARG A 210 4.12 -6.20 14.77
C ARG A 210 3.01 -7.16 15.20
N TYR A 211 2.30 -7.77 14.27
CA TYR A 211 1.26 -8.77 14.52
C TYR A 211 1.55 -10.06 13.73
N PRO A 212 2.72 -10.68 13.92
CA PRO A 212 3.17 -11.79 13.08
C PRO A 212 2.28 -13.02 13.18
N ASP A 213 1.65 -13.25 14.33
CA ASP A 213 0.73 -14.38 14.54
C ASP A 213 -0.58 -14.23 13.77
N ARG A 214 -0.93 -13.01 13.35
CA ARG A 214 -2.16 -12.70 12.61
C ARG A 214 -1.95 -12.58 11.11
N VAL A 215 -0.71 -12.50 10.63
CA VAL A 215 -0.40 -12.25 9.22
C VAL A 215 0.52 -13.35 8.68
N ALA A 216 0.03 -14.11 7.71
CA ALA A 216 0.73 -15.22 7.09
C ALA A 216 1.74 -14.80 6.01
N ALA A 217 1.47 -13.69 5.32
CA ALA A 217 2.39 -13.09 4.35
C ALA A 217 2.01 -11.64 4.05
N VAL A 218 2.98 -10.86 3.55
CA VAL A 218 2.79 -9.44 3.22
C VAL A 218 3.16 -9.11 1.76
N GLY A 219 2.39 -8.24 1.12
CA GLY A 219 2.62 -7.75 -0.25
C GLY A 219 2.89 -6.25 -0.27
N LEU A 220 4.09 -5.85 -0.69
CA LEU A 220 4.57 -4.49 -0.57
C LEU A 220 4.79 -3.87 -1.95
N HIS A 221 3.86 -3.03 -2.39
CA HIS A 221 4.04 -2.28 -3.64
C HIS A 221 4.58 -0.87 -3.35
N SER A 222 5.72 -0.53 -3.95
CA SER A 222 6.34 0.79 -3.79
C SER A 222 6.51 1.23 -2.33
N ALA A 223 6.93 0.32 -1.44
CA ALA A 223 6.99 0.56 -0.01
C ALA A 223 8.25 1.35 0.41
N PRO A 224 8.15 2.23 1.42
CA PRO A 224 9.31 2.81 2.08
C PRO A 224 10.01 1.78 2.99
N VAL A 225 11.31 1.97 3.20
CA VAL A 225 12.13 1.15 4.11
C VAL A 225 11.64 1.23 5.56
N PHE A 226 11.74 0.12 6.31
CA PHE A 226 11.18 0.00 7.66
C PHE A 226 12.13 0.53 8.75
N GLY A 227 11.57 1.05 9.84
CA GLY A 227 12.25 1.20 11.13
C GLY A 227 13.26 2.34 11.25
N THR A 228 13.33 3.24 10.27
CA THR A 228 14.39 4.28 10.19
C THR A 228 13.85 5.71 10.24
N THR A 229 12.57 5.85 10.57
CA THR A 229 11.83 7.12 10.50
C THR A 229 10.95 7.31 11.71
N ASP A 230 10.81 8.56 12.13
CA ASP A 230 10.05 9.02 13.29
C ASP A 230 9.25 10.32 13.04
N SER A 231 9.44 10.95 11.87
CA SER A 231 8.89 12.26 11.53
C SER A 231 8.64 12.38 10.01
N PRO A 232 7.81 13.35 9.57
CA PRO A 232 7.62 13.64 8.15
C PRO A 232 8.89 13.84 7.34
N VAL A 233 9.89 14.50 7.95
CA VAL A 233 11.14 14.84 7.28
C VAL A 233 12.00 13.59 7.10
N SER A 234 12.13 12.75 8.14
CA SER A 234 12.84 11.47 8.03
C SER A 234 12.11 10.52 7.09
N ALA A 235 10.77 10.50 7.11
CA ALA A 235 9.95 9.77 6.15
C ALA A 235 10.25 10.16 4.70
N TYR A 236 10.24 11.45 4.40
CA TYR A 236 10.55 11.94 3.06
C TYR A 236 11.99 11.60 2.63
N ARG A 237 12.97 11.76 3.52
CA ARG A 237 14.36 11.39 3.24
C ARG A 237 14.48 9.90 2.94
N ALA A 238 13.84 9.04 3.72
CA ALA A 238 13.82 7.59 3.47
C ALA A 238 13.21 7.25 2.10
N MET A 239 12.06 7.85 1.75
CA MET A 239 11.47 7.63 0.43
C MET A 239 12.39 8.04 -0.73
N GLN A 240 13.17 9.12 -0.56
CA GLN A 240 14.03 9.63 -1.63
C GLN A 240 15.42 9.01 -1.67
N HIS A 241 15.96 8.55 -0.55
CA HIS A 241 17.37 8.17 -0.42
C HIS A 241 17.58 6.81 0.27
N GLY A 242 16.51 6.16 0.73
CA GLY A 242 16.60 5.03 1.64
C GLY A 242 17.19 5.47 2.98
N ALA A 243 17.69 4.51 3.75
CA ALA A 243 18.24 4.72 5.09
C ALA A 243 19.74 4.40 5.20
N GLY A 244 20.47 4.35 4.08
CA GLY A 244 21.90 4.00 4.06
C GLY A 244 22.17 2.68 4.81
N ALA A 245 23.26 2.60 5.59
CA ALA A 245 23.59 1.42 6.39
C ALA A 245 22.58 1.12 7.51
N ALA A 246 21.86 2.13 8.00
CA ALA A 246 20.95 1.99 9.14
C ALA A 246 19.74 1.08 8.86
N HIS A 247 19.43 0.77 7.60
CA HIS A 247 18.32 -0.12 7.26
C HIS A 247 18.52 -1.54 7.85
N SER A 248 19.74 -2.08 7.74
CA SER A 248 20.08 -3.41 8.24
C SER A 248 20.10 -3.44 9.76
N ASP A 249 20.60 -2.37 10.39
CA ASP A 249 20.62 -2.24 11.84
C ASP A 249 19.20 -2.19 12.41
N ALA A 250 18.29 -1.44 11.78
CA ALA A 250 16.89 -1.41 12.18
C ALA A 250 16.23 -2.81 12.13
N ALA A 251 16.55 -3.62 11.11
CA ALA A 251 16.03 -4.98 11.01
C ALA A 251 16.62 -5.90 12.08
N ARG A 252 17.92 -5.83 12.34
CA ARG A 252 18.60 -6.61 13.40
C ARG A 252 18.12 -6.22 14.80
N SER A 253 17.98 -4.94 15.08
CA SER A 253 17.43 -4.46 16.36
C SER A 253 16.00 -4.93 16.56
N PHE A 254 15.18 -4.94 15.50
CA PHE A 254 13.82 -5.47 15.55
C PHE A 254 13.81 -6.97 15.90
N THR A 255 14.59 -7.79 15.20
CA THR A 255 14.62 -9.24 15.46
C THR A 255 15.22 -9.58 16.82
N ALA A 256 16.25 -8.85 17.27
CA ALA A 256 16.82 -9.01 18.61
C ALA A 256 15.81 -8.68 19.72
N ALA A 257 14.96 -7.66 19.51
CA ALA A 257 13.92 -7.27 20.47
C ALA A 257 12.71 -8.22 20.49
N LEU A 258 12.57 -9.10 19.50
CA LEU A 258 11.49 -10.09 19.39
C LEU A 258 12.07 -11.50 19.11
N PRO A 259 12.70 -12.16 20.10
CA PRO A 259 13.39 -13.44 19.88
C PRO A 259 12.48 -14.56 19.33
N ALA A 260 11.18 -14.51 19.62
CA ALA A 260 10.19 -15.48 19.13
C ALA A 260 9.57 -15.09 17.77
N PHE A 261 10.10 -14.08 17.08
CA PHE A 261 9.57 -13.64 15.79
C PHE A 261 9.68 -14.76 14.72
N PRO A 262 8.56 -15.25 14.16
CA PRO A 262 8.55 -16.43 13.30
C PRO A 262 8.99 -16.15 11.84
N GLY A 263 9.56 -14.97 11.59
CA GLY A 263 9.74 -14.45 10.23
C GLY A 263 8.45 -13.95 9.60
N MET A 264 8.58 -13.29 8.46
CA MET A 264 7.46 -12.79 7.67
C MET A 264 7.71 -13.01 6.17
N PRO A 265 7.00 -13.95 5.53
CA PRO A 265 7.08 -14.12 4.10
C PRO A 265 6.59 -12.86 3.36
N ALA A 266 7.33 -12.43 2.35
CA ALA A 266 7.04 -11.19 1.65
C ALA A 266 7.22 -11.25 0.13
N ILE A 267 6.36 -10.51 -0.57
CA ILE A 267 6.52 -10.17 -1.98
C ILE A 267 6.60 -8.65 -2.13
N LEU A 268 7.71 -8.16 -2.66
CA LEU A 268 8.00 -6.75 -2.91
C LEU A 268 7.86 -6.49 -4.41
N ILE A 269 7.11 -5.47 -4.79
CA ILE A 269 6.92 -5.06 -6.19
C ILE A 269 7.21 -3.56 -6.28
N HIS A 270 8.07 -3.17 -7.23
CA HIS A 270 8.49 -1.78 -7.35
C HIS A 270 8.73 -1.38 -8.80
N GLY A 271 8.41 -0.14 -9.14
CA GLY A 271 8.71 0.41 -10.45
C GLY A 271 10.12 1.00 -10.52
N ALA A 272 10.90 0.65 -11.55
CA ALA A 272 12.25 1.20 -11.73
C ALA A 272 12.25 2.73 -11.97
N ARG A 273 11.10 3.30 -12.39
CA ARG A 273 10.89 4.74 -12.60
C ARG A 273 10.09 5.40 -11.49
N ASP A 274 9.95 4.76 -10.33
CA ASP A 274 9.29 5.35 -9.17
C ASP A 274 10.09 6.55 -8.64
N ALA A 275 9.53 7.75 -8.80
CA ALA A 275 10.13 9.02 -8.39
C ALA A 275 9.61 9.52 -7.04
N VAL A 276 8.69 8.78 -6.40
CA VAL A 276 8.06 9.13 -5.13
C VAL A 276 8.69 8.34 -4.00
N VAL A 277 8.72 7.01 -4.15
CA VAL A 277 9.46 6.11 -3.27
C VAL A 277 10.51 5.47 -4.16
N ARG A 278 11.74 5.96 -4.09
CA ARG A 278 12.78 5.53 -5.04
C ARG A 278 13.17 4.08 -4.83
N ARG A 279 13.61 3.43 -5.92
CA ARG A 279 13.99 2.01 -5.99
C ARG A 279 14.92 1.52 -4.88
N ILE A 280 15.77 2.40 -4.34
CA ILE A 280 16.66 2.08 -3.21
C ILE A 280 15.90 1.53 -1.99
N ASN A 281 14.65 1.94 -1.80
CA ASN A 281 13.80 1.41 -0.73
C ASN A 281 13.47 -0.06 -0.93
N MET A 282 13.19 -0.52 -2.16
CA MET A 282 12.96 -1.95 -2.42
C MET A 282 14.25 -2.75 -2.22
N THR A 283 15.39 -2.24 -2.67
CA THR A 283 16.69 -2.89 -2.44
C THR A 283 16.93 -3.10 -0.94
N GLN A 284 16.81 -2.03 -0.15
CA GLN A 284 17.01 -2.11 1.30
C GLN A 284 15.94 -2.93 2.01
N LEU A 285 14.67 -2.87 1.58
CA LEU A 285 13.63 -3.75 2.13
C LEU A 285 13.91 -5.22 1.82
N THR A 286 14.42 -5.53 0.62
CA THR A 286 14.81 -6.90 0.28
C THR A 286 15.89 -7.39 1.25
N GLU A 287 16.90 -6.57 1.53
CA GLU A 287 17.94 -6.85 2.55
C GLU A 287 17.36 -6.97 3.97
N GLN A 288 16.40 -6.12 4.36
CA GLN A 288 15.71 -6.27 5.65
C GLN A 288 14.94 -7.60 5.73
N PHE A 289 14.27 -8.01 4.66
CA PHE A 289 13.52 -9.25 4.64
C PHE A 289 14.38 -10.52 4.59
N THR A 290 15.64 -10.44 4.12
CA THR A 290 16.58 -11.56 4.32
C THR A 290 16.98 -11.68 5.79
N ILE A 291 17.15 -10.57 6.51
CA ILE A 291 17.41 -10.55 7.96
C ILE A 291 16.18 -11.08 8.74
N PHE A 292 14.98 -10.57 8.45
CA PHE A 292 13.73 -11.00 9.11
C PHE A 292 13.45 -12.49 8.92
N ASN A 293 13.89 -13.08 7.81
CA ASN A 293 13.63 -14.47 7.46
C ASN A 293 14.88 -15.35 7.51
N ALA A 294 15.95 -14.91 8.18
CA ALA A 294 17.23 -15.63 8.19
C ALA A 294 17.10 -17.10 8.66
N ALA A 295 16.21 -17.36 9.62
CA ALA A 295 15.95 -18.72 10.12
C ALA A 295 15.14 -19.61 9.14
N ALA A 296 14.41 -19.00 8.20
CA ALA A 296 13.53 -19.72 7.26
C ALA A 296 14.16 -19.91 5.88
N ILE A 297 14.98 -18.95 5.43
CA ILE A 297 15.63 -19.00 4.11
C ILE A 297 16.70 -20.09 4.13
N THR A 298 16.47 -21.16 3.37
CA THR A 298 17.40 -22.31 3.28
C THR A 298 18.46 -22.13 2.19
N ARG A 299 18.29 -21.13 1.31
CA ARG A 299 19.21 -20.83 0.21
C ARG A 299 19.60 -19.35 0.29
N PRO A 300 20.87 -19.03 0.54
CA PRO A 300 21.29 -17.63 0.72
C PRO A 300 21.15 -16.84 -0.58
N GLU A 301 21.38 -17.48 -1.73
CA GLU A 301 21.26 -16.86 -3.03
C GLU A 301 19.84 -16.99 -3.61
N PRO A 302 19.28 -15.90 -4.16
CA PRO A 302 17.97 -15.95 -4.81
C PRO A 302 18.03 -16.57 -6.20
N VAL A 303 16.92 -17.16 -6.63
CA VAL A 303 16.71 -17.52 -8.04
C VAL A 303 16.29 -16.27 -8.80
N LEU A 304 17.15 -15.83 -9.73
CA LEU A 304 16.89 -14.68 -10.59
C LEU A 304 16.11 -15.10 -11.84
N ARG A 305 15.12 -14.30 -12.23
CA ARG A 305 14.37 -14.48 -13.48
C ARG A 305 14.13 -13.14 -14.17
N ARG A 306 14.27 -13.13 -15.49
CA ARG A 306 13.97 -11.99 -16.35
C ARG A 306 12.76 -12.33 -17.21
N TYR A 307 11.83 -11.38 -17.28
CA TYR A 307 10.62 -11.52 -18.06
C TYR A 307 10.59 -10.41 -19.10
N PRO A 308 10.68 -10.72 -20.40
CA PRO A 308 10.67 -9.71 -21.44
C PRO A 308 9.31 -9.02 -21.49
N ALA A 309 9.31 -7.77 -21.98
CA ALA A 309 8.09 -7.02 -22.24
C ALA A 309 7.20 -7.77 -23.23
N ARG A 310 5.89 -7.60 -23.10
CA ARG A 310 4.92 -8.04 -24.10
C ARG A 310 4.06 -6.85 -24.49
N THR A 311 4.24 -6.40 -25.73
CA THR A 311 3.58 -5.19 -26.25
C THR A 311 2.30 -5.51 -27.04
N THR A 312 2.08 -6.77 -27.41
CA THR A 312 0.92 -7.21 -28.20
C THR A 312 0.08 -8.25 -27.44
N GLY A 313 -1.20 -8.35 -27.78
CA GLY A 313 -2.16 -9.30 -27.20
C GLY A 313 -3.05 -8.72 -26.10
N ARG A 314 -3.89 -9.59 -25.50
CA ARG A 314 -4.95 -9.18 -24.55
C ARG A 314 -4.45 -8.56 -23.24
N HIS A 315 -3.19 -8.82 -22.86
CA HIS A 315 -2.60 -8.31 -21.61
C HIS A 315 -1.15 -7.85 -21.85
N PRO A 316 -0.96 -6.60 -22.31
CA PRO A 316 0.36 -5.98 -22.38
C PRO A 316 1.04 -5.96 -21.01
N ARG A 317 2.38 -6.03 -21.00
CA ARG A 317 3.18 -5.88 -19.78
C ARG A 317 4.53 -5.27 -20.09
N HIS A 318 5.06 -4.53 -19.14
CA HIS A 318 6.46 -4.12 -19.12
C HIS A 318 7.38 -5.31 -18.87
N ALA A 319 8.65 -5.17 -19.24
CA ALA A 319 9.68 -6.08 -18.79
C ALA A 319 9.86 -5.94 -17.27
N TYR A 320 10.19 -7.05 -16.62
CA TYR A 320 10.45 -7.06 -15.20
C TYR A 320 11.44 -8.16 -14.83
N GLU A 321 12.14 -7.95 -13.72
CA GLU A 321 13.06 -8.91 -13.12
C GLU A 321 12.57 -9.31 -11.74
N SER A 322 12.79 -10.56 -11.36
CA SER A 322 12.48 -11.03 -10.01
C SER A 322 13.63 -11.80 -9.38
N ALA A 323 13.81 -11.63 -8.07
CA ALA A 323 14.67 -12.45 -7.24
C ALA A 323 13.82 -13.20 -6.20
N THR A 324 13.92 -14.53 -6.16
CA THR A 324 13.15 -15.36 -5.23
C THR A 324 14.05 -16.14 -4.28
N TYR A 325 13.91 -15.90 -2.98
CA TYR A 325 14.52 -16.69 -1.92
C TYR A 325 13.53 -17.75 -1.43
N TYR A 326 14.05 -18.93 -1.09
CA TYR A 326 13.23 -20.11 -0.78
C TYR A 326 13.48 -20.63 0.65
N ALA A 327 12.38 -21.07 1.27
CA ALA A 327 12.37 -21.96 2.43
C ALA A 327 12.07 -23.38 1.93
N GLY A 328 13.11 -24.19 1.76
CA GLY A 328 13.04 -25.47 1.04
C GLY A 328 12.61 -25.26 -0.42
N ARG A 329 11.40 -25.71 -0.77
CA ARG A 329 10.80 -25.54 -2.11
C ARG A 329 9.80 -24.38 -2.19
N LYS A 330 9.47 -23.77 -1.06
CA LYS A 330 8.44 -22.73 -0.96
C LYS A 330 9.06 -21.34 -1.13
N PRO A 331 8.57 -20.51 -2.06
CA PRO A 331 8.97 -19.10 -2.13
C PRO A 331 8.71 -18.44 -0.78
N HIS A 332 9.69 -17.73 -0.24
CA HIS A 332 9.57 -17.10 1.08
C HIS A 332 9.83 -15.59 1.05
N LEU A 333 10.68 -15.15 0.12
CA LEU A 333 10.85 -13.74 -0.21
C LEU A 333 10.94 -13.60 -1.73
N VAL A 334 10.13 -12.70 -2.31
CA VAL A 334 10.18 -12.35 -3.73
C VAL A 334 10.37 -10.85 -3.82
N SER A 335 11.37 -10.38 -4.57
CA SER A 335 11.43 -8.99 -5.02
C SER A 335 11.22 -8.94 -6.54
N CYS A 336 10.47 -7.94 -7.01
CA CYS A 336 10.14 -7.75 -8.42
C CYS A 336 10.29 -6.28 -8.80
N GLU A 337 11.20 -6.00 -9.74
CA GLU A 337 11.40 -4.66 -10.31
C GLU A 337 10.83 -4.59 -11.73
N ILE A 338 9.98 -3.59 -11.99
CA ILE A 338 9.28 -3.41 -13.26
C ILE A 338 9.84 -2.19 -13.99
N GLU A 339 10.43 -2.40 -15.16
CA GLU A 339 11.38 -1.45 -15.78
C GLU A 339 10.79 -0.08 -16.14
N HIS A 340 9.52 -0.03 -16.53
CA HIS A 340 8.88 1.21 -17.01
C HIS A 340 7.76 1.71 -16.10
N LEU A 341 7.54 1.05 -14.97
CA LEU A 341 6.54 1.43 -14.00
C LEU A 341 7.03 2.60 -13.13
N GLY A 342 6.16 3.59 -12.93
CA GLY A 342 6.35 4.69 -11.98
C GLY A 342 5.75 4.39 -10.60
N HIS A 343 5.30 5.42 -9.88
CA HIS A 343 4.61 5.25 -8.60
C HIS A 343 3.12 4.91 -8.79
N ALA A 344 2.84 3.66 -9.15
CA ALA A 344 1.49 3.20 -9.45
C ALA A 344 1.36 1.69 -9.26
N TRP A 345 0.15 1.19 -8.97
CA TRP A 345 -0.14 -0.23 -8.95
C TRP A 345 -0.02 -0.85 -10.36
N SER A 346 0.77 -1.91 -10.50
CA SER A 346 1.00 -2.60 -11.78
C SER A 346 -0.17 -3.50 -12.21
N GLY A 347 -0.54 -3.46 -13.49
CA GLY A 347 -1.64 -4.25 -14.08
C GLY A 347 -3.03 -3.85 -13.61
N GLY A 348 -3.17 -2.65 -13.05
CA GLY A 348 -4.40 -2.13 -12.46
C GLY A 348 -5.39 -1.54 -13.45
N ASP A 349 -6.35 -0.77 -12.93
CA ASP A 349 -7.34 -0.06 -13.74
C ASP A 349 -6.92 1.38 -14.07
N ALA A 350 -6.92 1.77 -15.35
CA ALA A 350 -6.49 3.10 -15.79
C ALA A 350 -7.49 4.23 -15.48
N SER A 351 -8.69 3.93 -14.98
CA SER A 351 -9.71 4.93 -14.66
C SER A 351 -9.45 5.70 -13.37
N VAL A 352 -8.49 5.25 -12.55
CA VAL A 352 -8.17 5.84 -11.24
C VAL A 352 -6.69 6.17 -11.14
N ASP A 353 -6.37 7.17 -10.32
CA ASP A 353 -5.00 7.61 -10.08
C ASP A 353 -4.14 6.54 -9.40
N PHE A 354 -2.83 6.65 -9.57
CA PHE A 354 -1.81 5.73 -9.03
C PHE A 354 -2.02 4.28 -9.49
N SER A 355 -2.50 4.10 -10.72
CA SER A 355 -2.75 2.81 -11.33
C SER A 355 -2.18 2.77 -12.74
N ALA A 356 -1.44 1.72 -13.07
CA ALA A 356 -0.88 1.48 -14.39
C ALA A 356 -1.56 0.26 -15.01
N PRO A 357 -2.22 0.39 -16.18
CA PRO A 357 -2.96 -0.72 -16.78
C PRO A 357 -2.07 -1.81 -17.37
N ASP A 358 -0.85 -1.45 -17.78
CA ASP A 358 0.11 -2.40 -18.30
C ASP A 358 0.63 -3.26 -17.16
N GLY A 359 0.75 -4.56 -17.43
CA GLY A 359 1.25 -5.52 -16.46
C GLY A 359 2.75 -5.37 -16.16
N PRO A 360 3.31 -6.26 -15.33
CA PRO A 360 2.68 -7.49 -14.83
C PRO A 360 1.54 -7.25 -13.83
N ASP A 361 0.65 -8.24 -13.68
CA ASP A 361 -0.50 -8.18 -12.76
C ASP A 361 -0.02 -8.37 -11.32
N ALA A 362 0.20 -7.27 -10.60
CA ALA A 362 0.67 -7.30 -9.21
C ALA A 362 -0.31 -8.03 -8.28
N THR A 363 -1.61 -7.89 -8.51
CA THR A 363 -2.67 -8.53 -7.72
C THR A 363 -2.58 -10.05 -7.83
N LEU A 364 -2.43 -10.58 -9.05
CA LEU A 364 -2.25 -12.01 -9.27
C LEU A 364 -0.92 -12.52 -8.71
N MET A 365 0.17 -11.76 -8.89
CA MET A 365 1.48 -12.13 -8.34
C MET A 365 1.42 -12.25 -6.81
N MET A 366 0.83 -11.27 -6.13
CA MET A 366 0.68 -11.28 -4.67
C MET A 366 -0.18 -12.45 -4.21
N TRP A 367 -1.34 -12.69 -4.84
CA TRP A 367 -2.17 -13.85 -4.49
C TRP A 367 -1.46 -15.19 -4.70
N THR A 368 -0.74 -15.32 -5.82
CA THR A 368 0.03 -16.54 -6.13
C THR A 368 1.07 -16.81 -5.06
N PHE A 369 1.74 -15.77 -4.57
CA PHE A 369 2.65 -15.87 -3.44
C PHE A 369 1.90 -16.25 -2.16
N PHE A 370 0.90 -15.46 -1.75
CA PHE A 370 0.12 -15.64 -0.52
C PHE A 370 -0.45 -17.04 -0.35
N ALA A 371 -0.96 -17.65 -1.43
CA ALA A 371 -1.57 -18.97 -1.39
C ALA A 371 -0.63 -20.09 -0.89
N HIS A 372 0.69 -19.86 -0.88
CA HIS A 372 1.67 -20.80 -0.32
C HIS A 372 1.81 -20.69 1.20
N HIS A 373 1.30 -19.62 1.83
CA HIS A 373 1.57 -19.28 3.23
C HIS A 373 0.35 -19.41 4.12
N ARG A 374 0.59 -19.91 5.33
CA ARG A 374 -0.38 -20.10 6.40
C ARG A 374 0.37 -19.98 7.74
N ARG A 375 -0.25 -19.36 8.74
CA ARG A 375 0.19 -19.41 10.15
C ARG A 375 -0.33 -20.66 10.84
N PRO A 376 0.33 -21.14 11.90
CA PRO A 376 -0.29 -22.14 12.78
C PRO A 376 -1.66 -21.65 13.26
N ALA A 377 -2.61 -22.57 13.45
CA ALA A 377 -3.82 -22.23 14.18
C ALA A 377 -3.43 -21.81 15.61
N ALA A 378 -4.11 -20.82 16.17
CA ALA A 378 -4.01 -20.58 17.61
C ALA A 378 -4.49 -21.87 18.30
N GLY A 379 -3.62 -22.45 19.12
CA GLY A 379 -3.90 -23.67 19.88
C GLY A 379 -4.89 -23.45 21.01
#